data_AF-A0A926CHL0-F1
#
_entry.id   AF-A0A926CHL0-F1
#
_cell.length_a   1.000
_cell.length_b   1.000
_cell.length_c   1.000
_cell.angle_alpha   90.00
_cell.angle_beta   90.00
_cell.angle_gamma   90.00
#
_symmetry.space_group_name_H-M   'P 1'
#
loop_
_entity.id
_entity.type
_entity.pdbx_description
1 polymer ?
#
loop_
_entity_poly.entity_id
_entity_poly.type
_entity_poly.pdbx_seq_one_letter_code
_entity_poly.pdbx_strand_id
1 'polypeptide(L)' 'MTLCFATDVQQYKPHDFVFRGQAPGNPFDAELAGDFSGPNNLNLRVPGFYDGDGTWKIRFSAPVAAATRRLLP' A
#
# COMPACT_ATOMS: atom_id res chain seq x y z
N MET A 1 20.29 -1.84 -0.81
CA MET A 1 19.54 -1.83 0.48
C MET A 1 18.13 -1.41 0.17
N THR A 2 17.16 -2.32 0.30
CA THR A 2 15.73 -1.98 0.13
C THR A 2 15.23 -1.42 1.46
N LEU A 3 14.72 -0.19 1.46
CA LEU A 3 14.04 0.38 2.62
C LEU A 3 12.64 -0.25 2.69
N CYS A 4 12.40 -1.08 3.71
CA CYS A 4 11.05 -1.56 4.02
C CYS A 4 10.40 -0.58 5.00
N PHE A 5 9.38 0.14 4.55
CA PHE A 5 8.55 0.97 5.42
C PHE A 5 7.42 0.11 5.99
N ALA A 6 7.26 0.11 7.31
CA ALA A 6 6.15 -0.56 8.00
C ALA A 6 5.20 0.51 8.56
N THR A 7 3.91 0.36 8.31
CA THR A 7 2.85 1.20 8.87
C THR A 7 1.76 0.33 9.48
N ASP A 8 1.08 0.84 10.50
CA ASP A 8 -0.10 0.17 11.08
C ASP A 8 -1.34 0.48 10.22
N VAL A 9 -2.10 -0.57 9.89
CA VAL A 9 -3.37 -0.45 9.16
C VAL A 9 -4.44 -1.29 9.85
N GLN A 10 -5.64 -0.75 9.94
CA GLN A 10 -6.76 -1.48 10.53
C GLN A 10 -7.28 -2.57 9.58
N GLN A 11 -7.56 -3.75 10.12
CA GLN A 11 -8.16 -4.85 9.36
C GLN A 11 -9.52 -4.42 8.79
N TYR A 12 -9.77 -4.77 7.53
CA TYR A 12 -11.00 -4.46 6.79
C TYR A 12 -11.35 -2.97 6.69
N LYS A 13 -10.41 -2.06 6.99
CA LYS A 13 -10.55 -0.63 6.74
C LYS A 13 -9.65 -0.23 5.58
N PRO A 14 -10.15 0.60 4.64
CA PRO A 14 -9.31 1.14 3.60
C PRO A 14 -8.26 2.08 4.20
N HIS A 15 -7.02 1.88 3.78
CA HIS A 15 -5.91 2.79 4.01
C HIS A 15 -5.36 3.22 2.64
N ASP A 16 -5.27 4.53 2.43
CA ASP A 16 -4.77 5.10 1.19
C ASP A 16 -3.30 5.48 1.36
N PHE A 17 -2.42 4.77 0.65
CA PHE A 17 -1.04 5.19 0.47
C PHE A 17 -1.00 6.23 -0.63
N VAL A 18 -0.55 7.45 -0.29
CA VAL A 18 -0.54 8.60 -1.20
C VAL A 18 0.88 8.85 -1.71
N PHE A 19 1.01 8.92 -3.02
CA PHE A 19 2.27 9.25 -3.71
C PHE A 19 2.08 10.50 -4.56
N ARG A 20 3.12 11.34 -4.59
CA ARG A 20 3.18 12.52 -5.45
C ARG A 20 4.13 12.25 -6.60
N GLY A 21 3.67 12.44 -7.83
CA GLY A 21 4.48 12.19 -9.02
C GLY A 21 3.76 12.53 -10.31
N GLN A 22 4.55 12.82 -11.34
CA GLN A 22 4.06 13.06 -12.70
C GLN A 22 4.32 11.81 -13.54
N ALA A 23 3.34 11.42 -14.36
CA ALA A 23 3.56 10.46 -15.42
C ALA A 23 4.11 11.19 -16.66
N PRO A 24 4.98 10.55 -17.47
CA PRO A 24 5.50 11.16 -18.69
C PRO A 24 4.44 11.32 -19.81
N GLY A 25 3.25 10.73 -19.66
CA GLY A 25 2.13 10.82 -20.58
C GLY A 25 0.78 10.91 -19.84
N ASN A 26 -0.30 10.42 -20.46
CA ASN A 26 -1.61 10.36 -19.81
C ASN A 26 -1.53 9.52 -18.51
N PRO A 27 -1.78 10.10 -17.33
CA PRO A 27 -1.68 9.38 -16.06
C PRO A 27 -2.59 8.17 -15.94
N PHE A 28 -3.72 8.14 -16.64
CA PHE A 28 -4.64 6.99 -16.61
C PHE A 28 -4.12 5.77 -17.36
N ASP A 29 -3.08 5.92 -18.19
CA ASP A 29 -2.43 4.82 -18.93
C ASP A 29 -1.19 4.26 -18.20
N ALA A 30 -0.78 4.88 -17.08
CA ALA A 30 0.39 4.45 -16.31
C ALA A 30 0.01 3.47 -15.18
N GLU A 31 0.89 2.50 -14.92
CA GLU A 31 0.70 1.49 -13.87
C GLU A 31 1.42 1.90 -12.57
N LEU A 32 0.68 1.83 -11.47
CA LEU A 32 1.22 1.86 -10.11
C LEU A 32 0.71 0.61 -9.38
N ALA A 33 1.59 -0.07 -8.66
CA ALA A 33 1.22 -1.19 -7.80
C ALA A 33 2.04 -1.19 -6.51
N GLY A 34 1.45 -1.70 -5.45
CA GLY A 34 2.13 -1.94 -4.17
C GLY A 34 2.15 -3.42 -3.84
N ASP A 35 3.30 -3.91 -3.43
CA ASP A 35 3.48 -5.26 -2.90
C ASP A 35 3.44 -5.24 -1.37
N PHE A 36 2.47 -5.95 -0.79
CA PHE A 36 2.22 -6.01 0.64
C PHE A 36 2.53 -7.40 1.15
N SER A 37 3.45 -7.49 2.11
CA SER A 37 3.74 -8.73 2.85
C SER A 37 3.09 -8.69 4.23
N GLY A 38 2.51 -9.81 4.64
CA GLY A 38 1.79 -9.95 5.91
C GLY A 38 2.01 -11.30 6.60
N PRO A 39 1.29 -11.56 7.70
CA PRO A 39 1.34 -12.83 8.42
C PRO A 39 1.05 -14.04 7.51
N ASN A 40 1.54 -15.21 7.90
CA ASN A 40 1.32 -16.48 7.18
C ASN A 40 1.81 -16.47 5.71
N ASN A 41 2.88 -15.72 5.41
CA ASN A 41 3.43 -15.54 4.06
C ASN A 41 2.40 -14.95 3.07
N LEU A 42 1.43 -14.20 3.56
CA LEU A 42 0.50 -13.46 2.71
C LEU A 42 1.28 -12.42 1.91
N ASN A 43 1.25 -12.53 0.58
CA ASN A 43 1.75 -11.53 -0.34
C ASN A 43 0.63 -11.08 -1.25
N LEU A 44 0.36 -9.78 -1.27
CA LEU A 44 -0.69 -9.16 -2.07
C LEU A 44 -0.09 -8.07 -2.95
N ARG A 45 -0.34 -8.15 -4.26
CA ARG A 45 -0.06 -7.06 -5.19
C ARG A 45 -1.36 -6.30 -5.43
N VAL A 46 -1.39 -5.02 -5.06
CA VAL A 46 -2.59 -4.19 -5.15
C VAL A 46 -2.35 -3.04 -6.13
N PRO A 47 -3.18 -2.91 -7.18
CA PRO A 47 -3.05 -1.81 -8.12
C PRO A 47 -3.43 -0.48 -7.45
N GLY A 48 -2.69 0.56 -7.80
CA GLY A 48 -3.03 1.94 -7.52
C GLY A 48 -3.83 2.58 -8.64
N PHE A 49 -4.20 3.84 -8.42
CA PHE A 49 -4.91 4.66 -9.39
C PHE A 49 -4.46 6.12 -9.30
N TYR A 50 -4.59 6.83 -10.41
CA TYR A 50 -4.41 8.27 -10.47
C TYR A 50 -5.65 8.98 -9.93
N ASP A 51 -5.45 9.94 -9.01
CA ASP A 51 -6.51 10.67 -8.31
C ASP A 51 -6.56 12.17 -8.69
N GLY A 52 -5.78 12.60 -9.69
CA GLY A 52 -5.68 14.00 -10.10
C GLY A 52 -4.52 14.75 -9.44
N ASP A 53 -4.16 15.91 -10.00
CA ASP A 53 -3.13 16.82 -9.48
C ASP A 53 -1.78 16.17 -9.11
N GLY A 54 -1.33 15.20 -9.93
CA GLY A 54 -0.09 14.47 -9.65
C GLY A 54 -0.18 13.55 -8.42
N THR A 55 -1.39 13.23 -7.97
CA THR A 55 -1.66 12.38 -6.81
C THR A 55 -2.00 10.98 -7.26
N TRP A 56 -1.32 10.00 -6.68
CA TRP A 56 -1.56 8.59 -6.91
C TRP A 56 -1.89 7.91 -5.59
N LYS A 57 -2.80 6.95 -5.63
CA LYS A 57 -3.26 6.23 -4.45
C LYS A 57 -3.16 4.74 -4.66
N ILE A 58 -2.68 4.02 -3.64
CA ILE A 58 -2.90 2.59 -3.49
C ILE A 58 -3.81 2.41 -2.28
N ARG A 59 -5.04 1.93 -2.52
CA ARG A 59 -6.03 1.69 -1.47
C ARG A 59 -5.97 0.24 -1.03
N PHE A 60 -5.41 0.02 0.15
CA PHE A 60 -5.26 -1.30 0.73
C PHE A 60 -6.27 -1.52 1.85
N SER A 61 -6.86 -2.71 1.94
CA SER A 61 -7.62 -3.14 3.13
C SER A 61 -7.04 -4.47 3.58
N ALA A 62 -6.44 -4.49 4.77
CA ALA A 62 -5.80 -5.70 5.27
C ALA A 62 -6.86 -6.80 5.50
N PRO A 63 -6.73 -7.98 4.87
CA PRO A 63 -7.68 -9.07 5.07
C PRO A 63 -7.46 -9.80 6.40
N VAL A 64 -6.27 -9.65 6.99
CA VAL A 64 -5.85 -10.29 8.24
C VAL A 64 -5.30 -9.21 9.16
N ALA A 65 -5.68 -9.24 10.44
CA ALA A 65 -5.09 -8.37 11.46
C ALA A 65 -3.58 -8.64 11.58
N ALA A 66 -2.80 -7.57 11.72
CA ALA A 66 -1.39 -7.72 12.06
C ALA A 66 -1.28 -8.49 13.39
N ALA A 67 -0.38 -9.48 13.45
CA ALA A 67 -0.04 -10.10 14.71
C ALA A 67 0.64 -9.03 15.58
N THR A 68 -0.04 -8.56 16.63
CA THR A 68 0.58 -7.69 17.62
C THR A 68 1.77 -8.44 18.21
N ARG A 69 3.00 -8.09 17.81
CA ARG A 69 4.20 -8.56 18.49
C ARG A 69 4.24 -7.87 19.85
N ARG A 70 3.56 -8.46 20.83
CA ARG A 70 3.68 -8.08 22.23
C ARG A 70 5.12 -8.38 22.60
N LEU A 71 5.99 -7.37 22.57
CA LEU A 71 7.29 -7.43 23.25
C LEU A 71 6.94 -7.63 24.73
N LEU A 72 7.07 -8.88 25.20
CA LEU A 72 7.03 -9.17 26.62
C LEU A 72 8.20 -8.41 27.28
N PRO A 73 8.00 -7.80 28.45
CA PRO A 73 9.06 -7.11 29.19
C PRO A 73 10.20 -8.05 29.59
#